data_AF-A0A7J6KJM5-F1
#
_entry.id   AF-A0A7J6KJM5-F1
#
_cell.length_a   1.000
_cell.length_b   1.000
_cell.length_c   1.000
_cell.angle_alpha   90.00
_cell.angle_beta   90.00
_cell.angle_gamma   90.00
#
_symmetry.space_group_name_H-M   'P 1'
#
loop_
_entity.id
_entity.type
_entity.pdbx_description
1 polymer ?
#
loop_
_entity_poly.entity_id
_entity_poly.type
_entity_poly.pdbx_seq_one_letter_code
_entity_poly.pdbx_strand_id
1 'polypeptide(L)'
;MRHPADYDEYLWAGNYFTSRRKTLWLSHLPFFSNCRGFGRAIPLWQVVEHGEKCRIVDEEDTVAIDRLSFGALASGDYCGPSNDGSTAPIELSCVMDEIPNEKLLLPRWFEGQSGTILFYISRRAFSSVEYASIEAPLADAIPVVLTRGATSDGKLMKVVSLDLKYWQKTSREKVLIKAEVEFSDFEIPTARQMSGEVLWEYTLKIRWGGMSHIGVRKKWTRSDRSFA
;
A
#
# COMPACT_ATOMS: atom_id res chain seq x y z
N MET A 1 -2.00 27.00 19.00
CA MET A 1 -1.48 25.63 18.89
C MET A 1 -2.36 24.74 19.74
N ARG A 2 -3.10 23.80 19.14
CA ARG A 2 -3.90 22.81 19.87
C ARG A 2 -3.08 21.53 20.05
N HIS A 3 -3.22 20.91 21.22
CA HIS A 3 -2.47 19.74 21.66
C HIS A 3 -2.76 18.51 20.77
N PRO A 4 -1.80 17.57 20.59
CA PRO A 4 -1.98 16.36 19.76
C PRO A 4 -2.92 15.29 20.35
N ALA A 5 -3.67 15.59 21.41
CA ALA A 5 -4.47 14.62 22.17
C ALA A 5 -5.96 14.59 21.79
N ASP A 6 -6.45 15.47 20.90
CA ASP A 6 -7.86 15.54 20.48
C ASP A 6 -8.22 14.57 19.32
N TYR A 7 -7.49 13.47 19.15
CA TYR A 7 -7.82 12.46 18.12
C TYR A 7 -8.87 11.42 18.57
N ASP A 8 -9.24 11.40 19.85
CA ASP A 8 -10.18 10.41 20.40
C ASP A 8 -11.64 10.61 19.96
N GLU A 9 -12.04 11.78 19.46
CA GLU A 9 -13.45 12.05 19.14
C GLU A 9 -13.92 11.57 17.75
N TYR A 10 -13.04 11.32 16.79
CA TYR A 10 -13.47 11.00 15.42
C TYR A 10 -13.53 9.50 15.10
N LEU A 11 -12.75 8.66 15.79
CA LEU A 11 -12.73 7.21 15.52
C LEU A 11 -13.87 6.46 16.22
N TRP A 12 -14.47 7.04 17.26
CA TRP A 12 -15.48 6.42 18.12
C TRP A 12 -16.85 7.09 18.05
N ALA A 13 -17.14 7.88 17.01
CA ALA A 13 -18.51 8.28 16.73
C ALA A 13 -19.34 7.00 16.56
N GLY A 14 -20.24 6.71 17.51
CA GLY A 14 -20.91 5.41 17.70
C GLY A 14 -21.69 4.84 16.50
N ASN A 15 -21.76 5.62 15.41
CA ASN A 15 -22.36 5.20 14.15
C ASN A 15 -21.38 4.66 13.10
N TYR A 16 -20.05 4.79 13.31
CA TYR A 16 -19.04 4.43 12.31
C TYR A 16 -19.04 2.93 11.99
N PHE A 17 -19.29 2.08 12.99
CA PHE A 17 -19.38 0.61 12.86
C PHE A 17 -20.83 0.08 12.78
N THR A 18 -21.82 0.94 12.51
CA THR A 18 -23.22 0.47 12.42
C THR A 18 -23.46 -0.42 11.20
N SER A 19 -24.37 -1.39 11.37
CA SER A 19 -24.66 -2.52 10.47
C SER A 19 -25.13 -2.19 9.05
N ARG A 20 -25.27 -0.91 8.69
CA ARG A 20 -25.70 -0.48 7.35
C ARG A 20 -24.55 -0.12 6.41
N ARG A 21 -23.34 0.09 6.92
CA ARG A 21 -22.18 0.44 6.09
C ARG A 21 -21.53 -0.83 5.54
N LYS A 22 -21.38 -0.89 4.21
CA LYS A 22 -20.68 -1.99 3.51
C LYS A 22 -19.18 -1.76 3.37
N THR A 23 -18.71 -0.56 3.72
CA THR A 23 -17.33 -0.10 3.52
C THR A 23 -16.85 0.69 4.74
N LEU A 24 -15.56 0.52 5.05
CA LEU A 24 -14.86 1.22 6.11
C LEU A 24 -13.63 1.91 5.52
N TRP A 25 -13.47 3.21 5.77
CA TRP A 25 -12.37 3.99 5.22
C TRP A 25 -11.37 4.34 6.30
N LEU A 26 -10.19 3.71 6.25
CA LEU A 26 -9.13 3.89 7.24
C LEU A 26 -8.14 4.96 6.78
N SER A 27 -7.60 5.72 7.72
CA SER A 27 -6.56 6.74 7.49
C SER A 27 -5.14 6.16 7.42
N HIS A 28 -5.00 4.85 7.57
CA HIS A 28 -3.75 4.10 7.61
C HIS A 28 -3.85 2.84 6.76
N LEU A 29 -2.69 2.25 6.42
CA LEU A 29 -2.63 1.01 5.67
C LEU A 29 -3.23 -0.16 6.47
N PRO A 30 -4.24 -0.88 5.93
CA PRO A 30 -4.78 -2.08 6.57
C PRO A 30 -3.76 -3.23 6.56
N PHE A 31 -3.94 -4.20 7.47
CA PHE A 31 -3.15 -5.43 7.64
C PHE A 31 -1.69 -5.26 8.10
N PHE A 32 -1.05 -4.16 7.72
CA PHE A 32 0.34 -3.91 8.08
C PHE A 32 0.41 -3.17 9.42
N SER A 33 0.60 -3.92 10.49
CA SER A 33 0.76 -3.42 11.86
C SER A 33 2.08 -3.85 12.49
N ASN A 34 2.32 -3.33 13.69
CA ASN A 34 3.47 -3.61 14.53
C ASN A 34 4.83 -3.40 13.82
N CYS A 35 4.89 -2.32 13.03
CA CYS A 35 6.09 -1.92 12.32
C CYS A 35 6.88 -0.88 13.11
N ARG A 36 8.20 -1.04 13.14
CA ARG A 36 9.13 -0.12 13.84
C ARG A 36 8.92 1.32 13.35
N GLY A 37 8.69 2.24 14.29
CA GLY A 37 8.44 3.66 14.03
C GLY A 37 6.96 4.04 13.87
N PHE A 38 6.06 3.08 13.66
CA PHE A 38 4.62 3.32 13.45
C PHE A 38 3.72 2.60 14.46
N GLY A 39 4.21 1.53 15.08
CA GLY A 39 3.42 0.77 16.05
C GLY A 39 2.20 0.16 15.38
N ARG A 40 0.99 0.62 15.72
CA ARG A 40 -0.28 0.00 15.28
C ARG A 40 -0.82 0.48 13.94
N ALA A 41 -0.44 1.67 13.49
CA ALA A 41 -1.03 2.29 12.31
C ALA A 41 0.05 2.98 11.48
N ILE A 42 0.02 2.73 10.17
CA ILE A 42 0.96 3.31 9.21
C ILE A 42 0.20 4.28 8.30
N PRO A 43 0.18 5.59 8.59
CA PRO A 43 -0.39 6.57 7.68
C PRO A 43 0.44 6.63 6.41
N LEU A 44 -0.21 6.42 5.25
CA LEU A 44 0.51 6.36 3.97
C LEU A 44 1.26 7.67 3.67
N TRP A 45 0.63 8.83 3.93
CA TRP A 45 1.23 10.14 3.70
C TRP A 45 2.54 10.32 4.50
N GLN A 46 2.56 9.91 5.76
CA GLN A 46 3.72 10.04 6.63
C GLN A 46 4.89 9.20 6.11
N VAL A 47 4.61 8.01 5.60
CA VAL A 47 5.63 7.14 5.02
C VAL A 47 6.23 7.76 3.75
N VAL A 48 5.40 8.22 2.83
CA VAL A 48 5.87 8.66 1.50
C VAL A 48 6.43 10.09 1.50
N GLU A 49 5.99 10.95 2.41
CA GLU A 49 6.43 12.36 2.47
C GLU A 49 7.60 12.56 3.44
N HIS A 50 7.68 11.80 4.55
CA HIS A 50 8.74 11.97 5.55
C HIS A 50 9.81 10.86 5.48
N GLY A 51 9.71 9.93 4.52
CA GLY A 51 10.71 8.88 4.35
C GLY A 51 12.04 9.45 3.86
N GLU A 52 13.12 9.25 4.62
CA GLU A 52 14.47 9.74 4.27
C GLU A 52 14.99 9.23 2.90
N LYS A 53 14.42 8.12 2.40
CA LYS A 53 14.80 7.46 1.15
C LYS A 53 13.93 7.87 -0.05
N CYS A 54 13.02 8.82 0.15
CA CYS A 54 12.15 9.37 -0.87
C CYS A 54 12.73 10.67 -1.42
N ARG A 55 12.70 10.82 -2.73
CA ARG A 55 12.93 12.12 -3.37
C ARG A 55 11.59 12.82 -3.48
N ILE A 56 11.43 13.90 -2.71
CA ILE A 56 10.31 14.83 -2.84
C ILE A 56 10.68 15.85 -3.92
N VAL A 57 9.78 16.08 -4.87
CA VAL A 57 10.01 17.01 -5.98
C VAL A 57 9.29 18.31 -5.69
N ASP A 58 10.01 19.42 -5.80
CA ASP A 58 9.44 20.75 -5.63
C ASP A 58 8.34 21.01 -6.65
N GLU A 59 7.33 21.78 -6.25
CA GLU A 59 6.14 22.03 -7.06
C GLU A 59 6.49 22.55 -8.46
N GLU A 60 7.49 23.43 -8.56
CA GLU A 60 7.96 24.04 -9.80
C GLU A 60 8.60 23.03 -10.77
N ASP A 61 9.13 21.93 -10.24
CA ASP A 61 9.80 20.85 -10.98
C ASP A 61 8.88 19.64 -11.24
N THR A 62 7.64 19.69 -10.74
CA THR A 62 6.65 18.65 -11.02
C THR A 62 6.09 18.80 -12.43
N VAL A 63 6.00 17.67 -13.13
CA VAL A 63 5.45 17.64 -14.49
C VAL A 63 4.16 16.84 -14.47
N ALA A 64 3.05 17.56 -14.64
CA ALA A 64 1.75 16.94 -14.80
C ALA A 64 1.71 16.12 -16.09
N ILE A 65 1.19 14.90 -16.00
CA ILE A 65 0.97 14.01 -17.14
C ILE A 65 -0.53 13.79 -17.30
N ASP A 66 -1.05 14.24 -18.43
CA ASP A 66 -2.40 13.94 -18.87
C ASP A 66 -2.42 12.67 -19.76
N ARG A 67 -3.61 12.11 -19.97
CA ARG A 67 -3.86 10.96 -20.86
C ARG A 67 -3.39 11.20 -22.30
N LEU A 68 -3.30 12.48 -22.72
CA LEU A 68 -2.85 12.88 -24.05
C LEU A 68 -1.35 13.20 -24.13
N SER A 69 -0.62 13.13 -22.99
CA SER A 69 0.81 13.44 -22.92
C SER A 69 1.67 12.26 -23.39
N PHE A 70 1.52 11.88 -24.66
CA PHE A 70 2.25 10.76 -25.27
C PHE A 70 3.77 10.96 -25.18
N GLY A 71 4.47 10.01 -24.57
CA GLY A 71 5.93 10.05 -24.44
C GLY A 71 6.45 10.91 -23.29
N ALA A 72 5.58 11.60 -22.55
CA ALA A 72 5.99 12.39 -21.39
C ALA A 72 6.51 11.49 -20.26
N LEU A 73 7.56 11.97 -19.60
CA LEU A 73 8.14 11.37 -18.40
C LEU A 73 7.57 12.08 -17.17
N ALA A 74 7.04 11.30 -16.23
CA ALA A 74 6.48 11.88 -15.02
C ALA A 74 7.63 12.44 -14.20
N SER A 75 7.50 13.70 -13.75
CA SER A 75 8.36 14.25 -12.70
C SER A 75 7.50 14.49 -11.48
N GLY A 76 7.79 13.76 -10.40
CA GLY A 76 7.12 13.84 -9.12
C GLY A 76 7.82 12.97 -8.09
N ASP A 77 7.27 12.94 -6.88
CA ASP A 77 7.82 12.21 -5.74
C ASP A 77 8.04 10.73 -6.06
N TYR A 78 9.17 10.21 -5.60
CA TYR A 78 9.57 8.85 -5.86
C TYR A 78 10.30 8.23 -4.67
N CYS A 79 9.83 7.05 -4.27
CA CYS A 79 10.46 6.18 -3.30
C CYS A 79 10.61 4.80 -3.96
N GLY A 80 11.81 4.46 -4.42
CA GLY A 80 12.06 3.21 -5.12
C GLY A 80 13.51 3.14 -5.57
N PRO A 81 13.97 2.02 -6.15
CA PRO A 81 15.35 1.93 -6.58
C PRO A 81 15.64 2.98 -7.67
N SER A 82 16.65 3.82 -7.45
CA SER A 82 17.28 4.63 -8.50
C SER A 82 18.64 4.06 -8.87
N ASN A 83 19.07 4.34 -10.11
CA ASN A 83 20.34 3.83 -10.66
C ASN A 83 21.58 4.38 -9.95
N ASP A 84 21.45 5.54 -9.31
CA ASP A 84 22.49 6.23 -8.54
C ASP A 84 22.43 5.88 -7.04
N GLY A 85 21.48 5.04 -6.60
CA GLY A 85 21.28 4.66 -5.21
C GLY A 85 20.75 5.79 -4.31
N SER A 86 20.43 6.96 -4.85
CA SER A 86 19.91 8.11 -4.08
C SER A 86 18.52 7.89 -3.51
N THR A 87 17.75 6.98 -4.11
CA THR A 87 16.43 6.57 -3.64
C THR A 87 16.35 5.05 -3.54
N ALA A 88 15.58 4.58 -2.57
CA ALA A 88 15.33 3.17 -2.35
C ALA A 88 13.88 2.99 -1.87
N PRO A 89 13.33 1.76 -1.96
CA PRO A 89 12.08 1.45 -1.27
C PRO A 89 12.20 1.79 0.22
N ILE A 90 11.12 2.27 0.80
CA ILE A 90 11.03 2.46 2.24
C ILE A 90 10.91 1.07 2.85
N GLU A 91 11.75 0.76 3.84
CA GLU A 91 11.76 -0.56 4.47
C GLU A 91 11.39 -0.41 5.94
N LEU A 92 10.30 -1.06 6.33
CA LEU A 92 9.83 -1.12 7.71
C LEU A 92 9.98 -2.55 8.20
N SER A 93 10.65 -2.72 9.34
CA SER A 93 10.70 -4.00 10.04
C SER A 93 9.42 -4.14 10.86
N CYS A 94 8.69 -5.21 10.62
CA CYS A 94 7.36 -5.46 11.15
C CYS A 94 7.28 -6.83 11.81
N VAL A 95 6.29 -6.97 12.68
CA VAL A 95 5.95 -8.22 13.34
C VAL A 95 4.52 -8.59 12.98
N MET A 96 4.28 -9.85 12.65
CA MET A 96 2.93 -10.35 12.41
C MET A 96 2.21 -10.52 13.74
N ASP A 97 1.05 -9.87 13.89
CA ASP A 97 0.27 -9.92 15.12
C ASP A 97 -0.59 -11.21 15.21
N GLU A 98 -0.86 -11.86 14.08
CA GLU A 98 -1.64 -13.10 14.01
C GLU A 98 -0.80 -14.35 14.32
N ILE A 99 -1.38 -15.30 15.08
CA ILE A 99 -0.77 -16.60 15.35
C ILE A 99 -0.98 -17.52 14.13
N PRO A 100 0.07 -17.98 13.42
CA PRO A 100 -0.08 -18.73 12.18
C PRO A 100 -0.92 -20.01 12.29
N ASN A 101 -0.83 -20.74 13.41
CA ASN A 101 -1.54 -22.01 13.58
C ASN A 101 -3.03 -21.85 13.95
N GLU A 102 -3.47 -20.63 14.29
CA GLU A 102 -4.86 -20.36 14.62
C GLU A 102 -5.66 -20.09 13.33
N LYS A 103 -6.43 -21.08 12.88
CA LYS A 103 -7.26 -20.95 11.68
C LYS A 103 -8.52 -20.13 11.98
N LEU A 104 -8.73 -19.08 11.21
CA LEU A 104 -9.94 -18.25 11.26
C LEU A 104 -10.94 -18.69 10.18
N LEU A 105 -12.20 -18.29 10.34
CA LEU A 105 -13.27 -18.55 9.36
C LEU A 105 -13.02 -17.84 8.01
N LEU A 106 -12.37 -16.69 8.06
CA LEU A 106 -11.97 -15.92 6.89
C LEU A 106 -10.48 -16.10 6.65
N PRO A 107 -10.04 -16.20 5.39
CA PRO A 107 -8.62 -16.29 5.07
C PRO A 107 -7.90 -15.03 5.56
N ARG A 108 -6.75 -15.22 6.20
CA ARG A 108 -5.91 -14.11 6.65
C ARG A 108 -5.21 -13.49 5.46
N TRP A 109 -4.84 -12.22 5.56
CA TRP A 109 -4.25 -11.47 4.45
C TRP A 109 -2.97 -12.14 3.90
N PHE A 110 -2.17 -12.75 4.76
CA PHE A 110 -0.93 -13.46 4.39
C PHE A 110 -1.16 -14.87 3.82
N GLU A 111 -2.39 -15.37 3.86
CA GLU A 111 -2.80 -16.64 3.22
C GLU A 111 -3.41 -16.42 1.83
N GLY A 112 -3.59 -15.15 1.43
CA GLY A 112 -4.17 -14.79 0.15
C GLY A 112 -3.37 -15.34 -1.04
N GLN A 113 -4.05 -15.90 -2.03
CA GLN A 113 -3.41 -16.37 -3.27
C GLN A 113 -3.18 -15.21 -4.25
N SER A 114 -2.32 -15.42 -5.25
CA SER A 114 -2.15 -14.46 -6.34
C SER A 114 -3.48 -14.13 -7.02
N GLY A 115 -3.74 -12.86 -7.26
CA GLY A 115 -5.01 -12.31 -7.76
C GLY A 115 -5.98 -11.86 -6.66
N THR A 116 -5.72 -12.18 -5.39
CA THR A 116 -6.57 -11.73 -4.27
C THR A 116 -6.53 -10.22 -4.13
N ILE A 117 -7.69 -9.59 -3.95
CA ILE A 117 -7.79 -8.18 -3.56
C ILE A 117 -7.72 -8.13 -2.04
N LEU A 118 -6.68 -7.48 -1.49
CA LEU A 118 -6.53 -7.37 -0.03
C LEU A 118 -7.43 -6.26 0.51
N PHE A 119 -7.35 -5.08 -0.07
CA PHE A 119 -8.14 -3.91 0.31
C PHE A 119 -8.25 -2.92 -0.85
N TYR A 120 -8.94 -1.81 -0.62
CA TYR A 120 -9.07 -0.72 -1.58
C TYR A 120 -8.41 0.55 -1.01
N ILE A 121 -7.79 1.34 -1.89
CA ILE A 121 -7.23 2.66 -1.56
C ILE A 121 -7.93 3.70 -2.43
N SER A 122 -8.26 4.87 -1.86
CA SER A 122 -8.84 5.96 -2.63
C SER A 122 -7.89 6.43 -3.72
N ARG A 123 -8.41 6.79 -4.88
CA ARG A 123 -7.61 7.33 -5.99
C ARG A 123 -6.97 8.67 -5.65
N ARG A 124 -7.62 9.45 -4.80
CA ARG A 124 -7.19 10.78 -4.38
C ARG A 124 -7.20 10.88 -2.87
N ALA A 125 -6.44 11.81 -2.33
CA ALA A 125 -6.54 12.19 -0.94
C ALA A 125 -7.92 12.82 -0.69
N PHE A 126 -8.51 12.51 0.46
CA PHE A 126 -9.73 13.16 0.93
C PHE A 126 -9.36 14.34 1.82
N SER A 127 -10.09 15.45 1.69
CA SER A 127 -10.08 16.50 2.71
C SER A 127 -10.69 16.00 4.02
N SER A 128 -10.41 16.69 5.14
CA SER A 128 -10.97 16.33 6.45
C SER A 128 -12.51 16.34 6.45
N VAL A 129 -13.11 17.26 5.70
CA VAL A 129 -14.58 17.37 5.56
C VAL A 129 -15.14 16.20 4.76
N GLU A 130 -14.50 15.84 3.65
CA GLU A 130 -14.88 14.64 2.90
C GLU A 130 -14.78 13.42 3.82
N TYR A 131 -13.64 13.22 4.49
CA TYR A 131 -13.40 12.07 5.39
C TYR A 131 -14.47 11.91 6.48
N ALA A 132 -14.84 13.00 7.16
CA ALA A 132 -15.85 12.98 8.21
C ALA A 132 -17.27 12.64 7.71
N SER A 133 -17.55 12.92 6.43
CA SER A 133 -18.86 12.72 5.82
C SER A 133 -18.94 11.49 4.92
N ILE A 134 -17.89 10.67 4.86
CA ILE A 134 -17.74 9.61 3.86
C ILE A 134 -18.93 8.64 3.85
N GLU A 135 -19.70 8.76 2.77
CA GLU A 135 -20.37 7.68 2.05
C GLU A 135 -19.66 7.45 0.70
N ALA A 136 -18.33 7.65 0.65
CA ALA A 136 -17.59 7.61 -0.61
C ALA A 136 -17.75 6.23 -1.29
N PRO A 137 -18.21 6.20 -2.57
CA PRO A 137 -18.42 4.96 -3.28
C PRO A 137 -17.07 4.31 -3.60
N LEU A 138 -17.01 2.97 -3.52
CA LEU A 138 -15.87 2.17 -3.97
C LEU A 138 -15.43 2.45 -5.42
N ALA A 139 -16.30 3.09 -6.21
CA ALA A 139 -15.99 3.51 -7.58
C ALA A 139 -14.80 4.47 -7.68
N ASP A 140 -14.51 5.27 -6.64
CA ASP A 140 -13.34 6.16 -6.59
C ASP A 140 -12.12 5.52 -5.90
N ALA A 141 -12.15 4.20 -5.73
CA ALA A 141 -11.06 3.42 -5.15
C ALA A 141 -10.36 2.56 -6.20
N ILE A 142 -9.11 2.19 -5.94
CA ILE A 142 -8.39 1.16 -6.68
C ILE A 142 -8.18 -0.07 -5.80
N PRO A 143 -8.28 -1.28 -6.36
CA PRO A 143 -7.96 -2.49 -5.62
C PRO A 143 -6.45 -2.60 -5.40
N VAL A 144 -6.07 -3.02 -4.20
CA VAL A 144 -4.71 -3.45 -3.87
C VAL A 144 -4.64 -4.95 -4.13
N VAL A 145 -4.04 -5.32 -5.25
CA VAL A 145 -4.03 -6.70 -5.74
C VAL A 145 -2.75 -7.40 -5.34
N LEU A 146 -2.89 -8.59 -4.76
CA LEU A 146 -1.78 -9.47 -4.45
C LEU A 146 -1.30 -10.15 -5.75
N THR A 147 -0.23 -9.66 -6.33
CA THR A 147 0.32 -10.18 -7.59
C THR A 147 1.08 -11.49 -7.43
N ARG A 148 1.69 -11.68 -6.25
CA ARG A 148 2.28 -12.94 -5.81
C ARG A 148 1.86 -13.17 -4.36
N GLY A 149 1.01 -14.16 -4.16
CA GLY A 149 0.46 -14.49 -2.84
C GLY A 149 1.19 -15.63 -2.14
N ALA A 150 0.50 -16.20 -1.15
CA ALA A 150 0.94 -17.32 -0.36
C ALA A 150 1.24 -18.56 -1.22
N THR A 151 2.19 -19.37 -0.76
CA THR A 151 2.53 -20.65 -1.37
C THR A 151 1.76 -21.79 -0.70
N SER A 152 1.50 -22.87 -1.43
CA SER A 152 0.76 -24.03 -0.91
C SER A 152 1.56 -24.94 0.02
N ASP A 153 2.86 -24.67 0.18
CA ASP A 153 3.81 -25.46 0.98
C ASP A 153 3.87 -25.05 2.46
N GLY A 154 2.98 -24.15 2.90
CA GLY A 154 2.88 -23.71 4.29
C GLY A 154 3.99 -22.76 4.74
N LYS A 155 4.80 -22.24 3.80
CA LYS A 155 5.77 -21.19 4.10
C LYS A 155 5.11 -19.84 4.27
N LEU A 156 5.73 -19.01 5.10
CA LEU A 156 5.33 -17.63 5.32
C LEU A 156 6.37 -16.70 4.70
N MET A 157 5.92 -15.51 4.30
CA MET A 157 6.78 -14.49 3.70
C MET A 157 7.62 -13.75 4.72
N LYS A 158 8.87 -13.44 4.35
CA LYS A 158 9.76 -12.53 5.08
C LYS A 158 9.76 -11.13 4.48
N VAL A 159 9.31 -10.98 3.24
CA VAL A 159 9.26 -9.68 2.56
C VAL A 159 7.90 -9.47 1.90
N VAL A 160 7.23 -8.38 2.28
CA VAL A 160 6.01 -7.87 1.66
C VAL A 160 6.33 -6.59 0.91
N SER A 161 6.14 -6.55 -0.40
CA SER A 161 6.37 -5.34 -1.21
C SER A 161 5.05 -4.71 -1.65
N LEU A 162 4.74 -3.51 -1.18
CA LEU A 162 3.63 -2.67 -1.64
C LEU A 162 4.14 -1.68 -2.68
N ASP A 163 3.70 -1.80 -3.93
CA ASP A 163 4.02 -0.87 -5.02
C ASP A 163 2.82 0.00 -5.37
N LEU A 164 2.96 1.30 -5.16
CA LEU A 164 1.95 2.33 -5.40
C LEU A 164 2.38 3.22 -6.55
N LYS A 165 1.53 3.31 -7.57
CA LYS A 165 1.75 4.15 -8.75
C LYS A 165 0.66 5.19 -8.90
N TYR A 166 1.07 6.40 -9.25
CA TYR A 166 0.17 7.53 -9.45
C TYR A 166 0.41 8.25 -10.79
N TRP A 167 -0.58 9.01 -11.22
CA TRP A 167 -0.43 10.08 -12.20
C TRP A 167 -0.34 11.43 -11.48
N GLN A 168 0.64 12.23 -11.88
CA GLN A 168 0.74 13.63 -11.45
C GLN A 168 -0.26 14.42 -12.30
N LYS A 169 -1.43 14.76 -11.74
CA LYS A 169 -2.52 15.40 -12.49
C LYS A 169 -2.35 16.92 -12.57
N THR A 170 -1.88 17.52 -11.49
CA THR A 170 -1.45 18.93 -11.41
C THR A 170 -0.11 18.97 -10.68
N SER A 171 0.46 20.14 -10.42
CA SER A 171 1.69 20.23 -9.63
C SER A 171 1.53 19.71 -8.18
N ARG A 172 0.30 19.69 -7.66
CA ARG A 172 -0.03 19.28 -6.29
C ARG A 172 -0.87 18.01 -6.19
N GLU A 173 -1.64 17.70 -7.23
CA GLU A 173 -2.61 16.61 -7.19
C GLU A 173 -2.02 15.33 -7.78
N LYS A 174 -1.96 14.29 -6.94
CA LYS A 174 -1.57 12.93 -7.34
C LYS A 174 -2.80 12.04 -7.36
N VAL A 175 -2.97 11.29 -8.44
CA VAL A 175 -4.06 10.33 -8.61
C VAL A 175 -3.48 8.92 -8.65
N LEU A 176 -3.74 8.12 -7.62
CA LEU A 176 -3.39 6.70 -7.58
C LEU A 176 -4.11 5.95 -8.70
N ILE A 177 -3.34 5.23 -9.49
CA ILE A 177 -3.85 4.46 -10.64
C ILE A 177 -3.65 2.96 -10.46
N LYS A 178 -2.73 2.57 -9.59
CA LYS A 178 -2.36 1.17 -9.41
C LYS A 178 -1.71 0.94 -8.04
N ALA A 179 -2.10 -0.17 -7.42
CA ALA A 179 -1.55 -0.64 -6.16
C ALA A 179 -1.41 -2.17 -6.22
N GLU A 180 -0.20 -2.66 -6.02
CA GLU A 180 0.11 -4.09 -6.06
C GLU A 180 0.86 -4.50 -4.79
N VAL A 181 0.58 -5.69 -4.28
CA VAL A 181 1.35 -6.33 -3.21
C VAL A 181 2.04 -7.57 -3.77
N GLU A 182 3.26 -7.84 -3.32
CA GLU A 182 4.02 -9.04 -3.63
C GLU A 182 4.57 -9.65 -2.33
N PHE A 183 4.32 -10.94 -2.11
CA PHE A 183 4.99 -11.73 -1.09
C PHE A 183 6.23 -12.40 -1.67
N SER A 184 7.34 -12.31 -0.96
CA SER A 184 8.63 -12.86 -1.36
C SER A 184 9.44 -13.30 -0.16
N ASP A 185 10.54 -14.01 -0.44
CA ASP A 185 11.46 -14.55 0.58
C ASP A 185 10.72 -15.46 1.58
N PHE A 186 10.30 -16.63 1.11
CA PHE A 186 9.43 -17.54 1.86
C PHE A 186 10.25 -18.50 2.72
N GLU A 187 9.88 -18.60 4.00
CA GLU A 187 10.53 -19.45 4.98
C GLU A 187 9.51 -20.38 5.68
N ILE A 188 9.99 -21.55 6.13
CA ILE A 188 9.17 -22.48 6.91
C ILE A 188 9.17 -21.98 8.37
N PRO A 189 8.00 -21.64 8.94
CA PRO A 189 7.94 -21.22 10.33
C PRO A 189 8.29 -22.35 11.29
N THR A 190 9.02 -22.02 12.35
CA THR A 190 9.32 -22.97 13.43
C THR A 190 8.06 -23.31 14.22
N ALA A 191 8.05 -24.43 14.94
CA ALA A 191 6.91 -24.82 15.79
C ALA A 191 6.55 -23.74 16.84
N ARG A 192 7.56 -23.05 17.38
CA ARG A 192 7.38 -21.95 18.35
C ARG A 192 6.79 -20.68 17.71
N GLN A 193 7.11 -20.43 16.44
CA GLN A 193 6.48 -19.35 15.68
C GLN A 193 5.04 -19.68 15.31
N MET A 194 4.79 -20.93 14.92
CA MET A 194 3.44 -21.41 14.63
C MET A 194 2.51 -21.31 15.85
N SER A 195 3.02 -21.58 17.06
CA SER A 195 2.26 -21.46 18.31
C SER A 195 2.13 -20.05 18.86
N GLY A 196 2.81 -19.06 18.27
CA GLY A 196 2.84 -17.68 18.77
C GLY A 196 3.74 -17.45 19.98
N GLU A 197 4.55 -18.44 20.38
CA GLU A 197 5.55 -18.27 21.45
C GLU A 197 6.71 -17.37 21.00
N VAL A 198 7.04 -17.44 19.71
CA VAL A 198 8.01 -16.56 19.05
C VAL A 198 7.29 -15.81 17.95
N LEU A 199 7.51 -14.50 17.86
CA LEU A 199 6.84 -13.67 16.86
C LEU A 199 7.41 -13.90 15.46
N TRP A 200 6.55 -13.73 14.44
CA TRP A 200 6.98 -13.81 13.04
C TRP A 200 7.36 -12.42 12.53
N GLU A 201 8.65 -12.21 12.28
CA GLU A 201 9.17 -10.93 11.76
C GLU A 201 9.20 -10.92 10.24
N TYR A 202 8.83 -9.80 9.62
CA TYR A 202 8.89 -9.57 8.18
C TYR A 202 9.29 -8.12 7.87
N THR A 203 9.70 -7.88 6.63
CA THR A 203 10.01 -6.55 6.11
C THR A 203 8.90 -6.09 5.17
N LEU A 204 8.28 -4.95 5.48
CA LEU A 204 7.40 -4.24 4.57
C LEU A 204 8.20 -3.25 3.73
N LYS A 205 8.22 -3.45 2.42
CA LYS A 205 8.83 -2.54 1.44
C LYS A 205 7.75 -1.72 0.76
N ILE A 206 7.82 -0.40 0.85
CA ILE A 206 6.86 0.50 0.20
C ILE A 206 7.58 1.23 -0.94
N ARG A 207 7.02 1.10 -2.14
CA ARG A 207 7.45 1.83 -3.33
C ARG A 207 6.36 2.80 -3.74
N TRP A 208 6.77 4.01 -4.09
CA TRP A 208 5.90 5.10 -4.49
C TRP A 208 6.49 5.76 -5.73
N GLY A 209 5.69 6.00 -6.76
CA GLY A 209 6.23 6.68 -7.94
C GLY A 209 5.22 7.03 -9.01
N GLY A 210 5.50 8.14 -9.69
CA GLY A 210 4.75 8.57 -10.85
C GLY A 210 4.94 7.61 -12.02
N MET A 211 3.87 7.32 -12.76
CA MET A 211 3.95 6.58 -14.02
C MET A 211 4.12 7.51 -15.21
N SER A 212 5.21 7.33 -15.93
CA SER A 212 5.39 7.89 -17.28
C SER A 212 4.48 7.17 -18.28
N HIS A 213 4.04 7.88 -19.32
CA HIS A 213 3.14 7.34 -20.35
C HIS A 213 3.70 6.08 -21.04
N ILE A 214 5.03 5.97 -21.18
CA ILE A 214 5.73 4.83 -21.79
C ILE A 214 5.61 3.55 -20.94
N GLY A 215 5.48 3.68 -19.61
CA GLY A 215 5.34 2.56 -18.68
C GLY A 215 4.01 1.81 -18.81
N VAL A 216 2.97 2.46 -19.33
CA VAL A 216 1.63 1.88 -19.56
C VAL A 216 1.66 0.83 -20.68
N ARG A 217 2.52 1.01 -21.70
CA ARG A 217 2.56 0.14 -22.90
C ARG A 217 3.42 -1.12 -22.76
N LYS A 218 4.48 -1.10 -21.94
CA LYS A 218 5.46 -2.20 -21.89
C LYS A 218 4.93 -3.52 -21.29
N LYS A 219 3.77 -3.53 -20.61
CA LYS A 219 3.15 -4.77 -20.09
C LYS A 219 2.23 -5.47 -21.10
N TRP A 220 1.74 -4.77 -22.13
CA TRP A 220 0.83 -5.34 -23.15
C TRP A 220 1.54 -6.13 -24.25
N THR A 221 2.87 -6.05 -24.36
CA THR A 221 3.62 -6.73 -25.43
C THR A 221 4.30 -8.04 -25.01
N ARG A 222 4.08 -8.51 -23.78
CA ARG A 222 4.77 -9.72 -23.26
C ARG A 222 3.87 -10.91 -22.88
N SER A 223 2.54 -10.83 -23.06
CA SER A 223 1.63 -11.97 -22.82
C SER A 223 1.11 -12.67 -24.08
N ASP A 224 1.25 -12.10 -25.28
CA ASP A 224 0.60 -12.65 -26.50
C ASP A 224 1.57 -13.24 -27.52
N ARG A 225 2.61 -13.97 -27.06
CA ARG A 225 3.43 -14.81 -27.95
C ARG A 225 3.69 -16.17 -27.32
N SER A 226 2.63 -16.95 -27.17
CA SER A 226 2.74 -18.40 -27.03
C SER A 226 1.42 -19.06 -27.44
N PHE A 227 1.15 -19.04 -28.75
CA PHE A 227 0.38 -20.08 -29.44
C PHE A 227 0.92 -20.14 -30.86
N ALA A 228 1.76 -21.16 -31.10
CA ALA A 228 1.95 -21.77 -32.42
C ALA A 228 1.08 -23.04 -32.43
#